data_AF-A0A3D3EC35-F1
#
_entry.id   AF-A0A3D3EC35-F1
#
_cell.length_a   1.000
_cell.length_b   1.000
_cell.length_c   1.000
_cell.angle_alpha   90.00
_cell.angle_beta   90.00
_cell.angle_gamma   90.00
#
_symmetry.space_group_name_H-M   'P 1'
#
loop_
_entity.id
_entity.type
_entity.pdbx_description
1 polymer ?
#
loop_
_entity_poly.entity_id
_entity_poly.type
_entity_poly.pdbx_seq_one_letter_code
_entity_poly.pdbx_strand_id
1 'polypeptide(L)' 'MKGFDPKWADFPDYILGITREIWEGRGIATLHHYYSEDIPVRSPGSMVVGNQGVIAATMATLAEFP' A
#
# COMPACT_ATOMS: atom_id res chain seq x y z
N MET A 1 -10.62 -5.50 14.99
CA MET A 1 -10.23 -4.12 15.41
C MET A 1 -11.40 -3.15 15.15
N LYS A 2 -11.65 -2.14 16.00
CA LYS A 2 -12.79 -1.22 15.81
C LYS A 2 -12.54 -0.30 14.60
N GLY A 3 -13.46 -0.30 13.63
CA GLY A 3 -13.37 0.55 12.44
C GLY A 3 -12.53 -0.03 11.28
N PHE A 4 -12.04 -1.26 11.40
CA PHE A 4 -11.36 -1.98 10.32
C PHE A 4 -12.28 -3.05 9.74
N ASP A 5 -11.95 -3.52 8.54
CA ASP A 5 -12.60 -4.69 7.93
C ASP A 5 -12.53 -5.90 8.89
N PRO A 6 -13.65 -6.63 9.12
CA PRO A 6 -13.70 -7.81 9.97
C PRO A 6 -12.72 -8.93 9.60
N LYS A 7 -12.18 -8.95 8.37
CA LYS A 7 -11.18 -9.94 7.95
C LYS A 7 -9.85 -9.83 8.70
N TRP A 8 -9.59 -8.70 9.35
CA TRP A 8 -8.34 -8.46 10.07
C TRP A 8 -8.43 -8.81 11.56
N ALA A 9 -7.57 -9.73 12.00
CA ALA A 9 -7.52 -10.19 13.39
C ALA A 9 -6.93 -9.11 14.32
N ASP A 10 -5.78 -8.55 13.95
CA ASP A 10 -5.02 -7.57 14.71
C ASP A 10 -4.18 -6.65 13.80
N PHE A 11 -3.37 -5.75 14.38
CA PHE A 11 -2.55 -4.83 13.60
C PHE A 11 -1.44 -5.52 12.79
N PRO A 12 -0.68 -6.49 13.33
CA PRO A 12 0.25 -7.27 12.52
C PRO A 12 -0.40 -7.94 11.32
N ASP A 13 -1.54 -8.60 11.51
CA ASP A 13 -2.31 -9.24 10.44
C ASP A 13 -2.75 -8.24 9.37
N TYR A 14 -3.24 -7.06 9.79
CA TYR A 14 -3.56 -5.97 8.88
C TYR A 14 -2.35 -5.51 8.06
N ILE A 15 -1.21 -5.20 8.69
CA ILE A 15 -0.03 -4.69 7.98
C ILE A 15 0.52 -5.72 6.99
N LEU A 16 0.64 -6.99 7.41
CA LEU A 16 1.10 -8.07 6.54
C LEU A 16 0.09 -8.33 5.42
N GLY A 17 -1.20 -8.31 5.74
CA GLY A 17 -2.31 -8.52 4.82
C GLY A 17 -2.37 -7.47 3.72
N ILE A 18 -2.40 -6.18 4.05
CA ILE A 18 -2.42 -5.12 3.02
C ILE A 18 -1.15 -5.13 2.18
N THR A 19 0.01 -5.43 2.79
CA THR A 19 1.28 -5.54 2.06
C THR A 19 1.20 -6.66 1.03
N ARG A 20 0.69 -7.82 1.44
CA ARG A 20 0.47 -8.97 0.55
C ARG A 20 -0.52 -8.65 -0.57
N GLU A 21 -1.64 -8.01 -0.26
CA GLU A 21 -2.65 -7.63 -1.25
C GLU A 21 -2.09 -6.67 -2.30
N ILE A 22 -1.29 -5.68 -1.89
CA ILE A 22 -0.65 -4.72 -2.79
C ILE A 22 0.39 -5.41 -3.68
N TRP A 23 1.34 -6.15 -3.08
CA TRP A 23 2.53 -6.64 -3.77
C TRP A 23 2.36 -8.01 -4.41
N GLU A 24 1.95 -9.02 -3.64
CA GLU A 24 1.78 -10.39 -4.16
C GLU A 24 0.48 -10.52 -4.97
N GLY A 25 -0.59 -9.85 -4.50
CA GLY A 25 -1.88 -9.81 -5.18
C GLY A 25 -1.93 -8.85 -6.36
N ARG A 26 -0.86 -8.06 -6.60
CA ARG A 26 -0.81 -6.97 -7.58
C ARG A 26 -2.02 -6.02 -7.49
N GLY A 27 -2.58 -5.87 -6.28
CA GLY A 27 -3.81 -5.13 -6.00
C GLY A 27 -3.61 -3.63 -5.90
N ILE A 28 -3.00 -2.99 -6.91
CA ILE A 28 -2.63 -1.56 -6.89
C ILE A 28 -3.81 -0.65 -6.52
N ALA A 29 -5.01 -0.95 -7.00
CA ALA A 29 -6.21 -0.16 -6.71
C ALA A 29 -6.56 -0.11 -5.21
N THR A 30 -6.10 -1.07 -4.41
CA THR A 30 -6.32 -1.09 -2.95
C THR A 30 -5.62 0.07 -2.23
N LEU A 31 -4.59 0.66 -2.86
CA LEU A 31 -3.91 1.85 -2.31
C LEU A 31 -4.87 3.03 -2.14
N HIS A 32 -5.92 3.16 -2.97
CA HIS A 32 -6.96 4.18 -2.79
C HIS A 32 -7.76 4.01 -1.49
N HIS A 33 -7.78 2.81 -0.93
CA HIS A 33 -8.45 2.51 0.34
C HIS A 33 -7.49 2.58 1.52
N TYR A 34 -6.27 2.05 1.37
CA TYR A 34 -5.34 1.91 2.48
C TYR A 34 -4.57 3.20 2.81
N TYR A 35 -4.28 4.03 1.81
CA TYR A 35 -3.46 5.25 1.98
C TYR A 35 -4.29 6.52 1.78
N SER A 36 -4.05 7.52 2.64
CA SER A 36 -4.66 8.84 2.48
C SER A 36 -4.18 9.51 1.21
N GLU A 37 -4.99 10.42 0.66
CA GLU A 37 -4.67 11.15 -0.58
C GLU A 37 -3.35 11.91 -0.49
N ASP A 38 -3.00 12.40 0.69
CA ASP A 38 -1.85 13.25 1.03
C ASP A 38 -0.72 12.52 1.78
N ILE A 39 -0.71 11.19 1.77
CA ILE A 39 0.24 10.39 2.56
C ILE A 39 1.72 10.75 2.30
N PRO A 40 2.53 10.97 3.35
CA PRO A 40 3.98 11.08 3.22
C PRO A 40 4.64 9.68 3.22
N VAL A 41 5.24 9.28 2.11
CA VAL A 41 6.00 8.02 1.98
C VAL A 41 7.48 8.31 1.80
N ARG A 42 8.33 7.64 2.58
CA ARG A 42 9.79 7.81 2.54
C ARG A 42 10.43 6.53 2.01
N SER A 43 11.31 6.70 1.04
CA SER A 43 12.19 5.65 0.51
C SER A 43 13.65 6.04 0.80
N PRO A 44 14.62 5.10 0.68
CA PRO A 44 16.03 5.44 0.86
C PRO A 44 16.54 6.55 -0.06
N GLY A 45 15.96 6.67 -1.26
CA GLY A 45 16.39 7.65 -2.27
C GLY A 45 15.59 8.96 -2.32
N SER A 46 14.39 9.01 -1.72
CA SER A 46 13.50 10.17 -1.83
C SER A 46 12.30 10.12 -0.88
N MET A 47 11.54 11.22 -0.83
CA MET A 47 10.23 11.29 -0.19
C MET A 47 9.16 11.64 -1.25
N VAL A 48 8.03 10.95 -1.21
CA VAL A 48 6.86 11.21 -2.04
C VAL A 48 5.73 11.66 -1.13
N VAL A 49 5.02 12.72 -1.53
CA VAL A 49 3.79 13.16 -0.88
C VAL A 49 2.64 12.91 -1.84
N GLY A 50 1.65 12.17 -1.35
CA GLY A 50 0.39 11.90 -2.04
C GLY A 50 0.31 10.52 -2.69
N ASN A 51 -0.87 9.93 -2.61
CA ASN A 51 -1.11 8.53 -2.99
C ASN A 51 -0.90 8.26 -4.49
N GLN A 52 -1.16 9.26 -5.35
CA GLN A 52 -0.95 9.12 -6.79
C GLN A 52 0.52 8.81 -7.14
N GLY A 53 1.46 9.46 -6.46
CA GLY A 53 2.89 9.19 -6.64
C GLY A 53 3.28 7.79 -6.13
N VAL A 54 2.65 7.34 -5.04
CA VAL A 54 2.86 6.00 -4.48
C VAL A 54 2.34 4.92 -5.43
N ILE A 55 1.12 5.08 -5.96
CA ILE A 55 0.53 4.18 -6.97
C ILE A 55 1.47 4.04 -8.17
N ALA A 56 1.94 5.16 -8.72
CA ALA A 56 2.86 5.15 -9.86
C ALA A 56 4.17 4.41 -9.54
N ALA A 57 4.76 4.65 -8.35
CA ALA A 57 5.97 3.98 -7.92
C ALA A 57 5.78 2.46 -7.73
N THR A 58 4.68 2.05 -7.07
CA THR A 58 4.35 0.62 -6.90
C THR A 58 4.15 -0.08 -8.24
N MET A 59 3.46 0.56 -9.19
CA MET A 59 3.32 0.01 -10.55
C MET A 59 4.67 -0.18 -11.25
N ALA A 60 5.56 0.82 -11.15
CA ALA A 60 6.90 0.74 -11.74
C ALA A 60 7.69 -0.45 -11.15
N THR A 61 7.72 -0.58 -9.82
CA THR A 61 8.40 -1.70 -9.16
C THR A 61 7.81 -3.07 -9.54
N LEU A 62 6.49 -3.20 -9.62
CA LEU A 62 5.85 -4.45 -10.03
C LEU A 62 6.09 -4.81 -11.50
N ALA A 63 6.43 -3.83 -12.35
CA ALA A 63 6.78 -4.04 -13.74
C ALA A 63 8.26 -4.43 -13.93
N GLU A 64 9.14 -4.00 -13.03
CA GLU A 64 10.57 -4.37 -13.03
C GLU A 64 10.80 -5.87 -12.75
N PHE A 65 9.89 -6.51 -12.00
CA PHE A 65 9.99 -7.92 -11.61
C PHE A 65 8.72 -8.69 -12.03
N PRO A 66 8.69 -9.29 -13.24
CA PRO A 66 7.53 -10.03 -13.76
C PRO A 66 7.23 -11.32 -12.99
#